data_AF-A0AA37K3G9-F1
#
_entry.id   AF-A0AA37K3G9-F1
#
_cell.length_a   1.000
_cell.length_b   1.000
_cell.length_c   1.000
_cell.angle_alpha   90.00
_cell.angle_beta   90.00
_cell.angle_gamma   90.00
#
_symmetry.space_group_name_H-M   'P 1'
#
loop_
_entity.id
_entity.type
_entity.pdbx_description
1 polymer ?
#
loop_
_entity_poly.entity_id
_entity_poly.type
_entity_poly.pdbx_seq_one_letter_code
_entity_poly.pdbx_strand_id
1 'polypeptide(L)'
;MIENGRFTIEVDRALPMGGRTVHLTTPYSLEMRGDSAISYLPYFGRAYSLPYGGGDGMRFEESITDYQSTFDKKGTARIKFVARTKEDTFRFDVQVFSNGSAIISVTPTNRQNITYQGELAPKKED
;
A
#
# COMPACT_ATOMS: atom_id res chain seq x y z
N MET A 1 2.24 14.43 8.71
CA MET A 1 2.60 14.03 10.09
C MET A 1 2.14 12.59 10.29
N ILE A 2 3.06 11.65 10.52
CA ILE A 2 2.73 10.26 10.86
C ILE A 2 2.56 10.22 12.38
N GLU A 3 1.35 10.45 12.88
CA GLU A 3 1.06 10.39 14.32
C GLU A 3 0.52 8.99 14.65
N ASN A 4 1.17 8.27 15.56
CA ASN A 4 0.73 6.95 16.05
C ASN A 4 0.44 5.90 14.96
N GLY A 5 1.22 5.89 13.88
CA GLY A 5 1.00 4.94 12.78
C GLY A 5 -0.29 5.19 11.99
N ARG A 6 -0.88 6.38 12.11
CA ARG A 6 -2.05 6.80 11.34
C ARG A 6 -1.65 7.71 10.19
N PHE A 7 -1.96 7.30 8.98
CA PHE A 7 -1.71 8.08 7.77
C PHE A 7 -2.49 7.52 6.58
N THR A 8 -2.75 8.36 5.59
CA THR A 8 -3.35 7.95 4.32
C THR A 8 -2.43 8.36 3.19
N ILE A 9 -2.18 7.44 2.26
CA ILE A 9 -1.44 7.70 1.03
C ILE A 9 -2.43 7.55 -0.11
N GLU A 10 -2.58 8.60 -0.90
CA GLU A 10 -3.34 8.58 -2.15
C GLU A 10 -2.42 8.11 -3.28
N VAL A 11 -2.90 7.19 -4.11
CA VAL A 11 -2.10 6.54 -5.14
C VAL A 11 -2.60 6.96 -6.51
N ASP A 12 -1.73 7.59 -7.30
CA ASP A 12 -2.03 8.01 -8.67
C ASP A 12 -1.42 7.05 -9.72
N ARG A 13 -0.46 6.19 -9.35
CA ARG A 13 0.21 5.28 -10.29
C ARG A 13 0.45 3.90 -9.73
N ALA A 14 0.30 2.90 -10.61
CA ALA A 14 0.66 1.51 -10.35
C ALA A 14 1.72 1.00 -11.34
N LEU A 15 2.74 0.33 -10.83
CA LEU A 15 3.89 -0.19 -11.54
C LEU A 15 3.99 -1.70 -11.27
N PRO A 16 3.28 -2.55 -12.04
CA PRO A 16 3.42 -3.99 -11.95
C PRO A 16 4.77 -4.44 -12.52
N MET A 17 5.38 -5.46 -11.91
CA MET A 17 6.75 -5.89 -12.21
C MET A 17 7.02 -6.30 -13.68
N GLY A 18 5.98 -6.72 -14.41
CA GLY A 18 6.07 -7.16 -15.81
C GLY A 18 5.21 -6.37 -16.78
N GLY A 19 4.71 -5.19 -16.37
CA GLY A 19 3.76 -4.40 -17.15
C GLY A 19 4.19 -2.94 -17.32
N ARG A 20 3.36 -2.20 -18.06
CA ARG A 20 3.51 -0.74 -18.19
C ARG A 20 3.01 -0.06 -16.92
N THR A 21 3.57 1.10 -16.59
CA THR A 21 3.01 1.99 -15.58
C THR A 21 1.58 2.36 -15.96
N VAL A 22 0.67 2.18 -15.02
CA VAL A 22 -0.76 2.51 -15.16
C VAL A 22 -1.04 3.77 -14.35
N HIS A 23 -1.52 4.81 -15.02
CA HIS A 23 -2.05 6.00 -14.36
C HIS A 23 -3.46 5.69 -13.86
N LEU A 24 -3.71 5.95 -12.59
CA LEU A 24 -4.96 5.68 -11.92
C LEU A 24 -5.82 6.95 -11.95
N THR A 25 -7.06 6.81 -12.41
CA THR A 25 -8.06 7.90 -12.45
C THR A 25 -9.12 7.78 -11.35
N THR A 26 -9.07 6.67 -10.59
CA THR A 26 -9.95 6.40 -9.44
C THR A 26 -9.17 6.68 -8.16
N PRO A 27 -9.81 7.20 -7.09
CA PRO A 27 -9.13 7.45 -5.82
C PRO A 27 -8.78 6.14 -5.12
N TYR A 28 -7.57 5.63 -5.40
CA TYR A 28 -6.98 4.50 -4.68
C TYR A 28 -6.12 5.01 -3.53
N SER A 29 -6.14 4.30 -2.41
CA SER A 29 -5.41 4.73 -1.23
C SER A 29 -4.98 3.57 -0.35
N LEU A 30 -3.96 3.83 0.46
CA LEU A 30 -3.57 2.99 1.59
C LEU A 30 -3.73 3.82 2.86
N GLU A 31 -4.61 3.39 3.75
CA GLU A 31 -4.86 4.02 5.04
C GLU A 31 -4.36 3.13 6.16
N MET A 32 -3.53 3.68 7.03
CA MET A 32 -3.09 3.04 8.26
C MET A 32 -3.86 3.65 9.43
N ARG A 33 -4.40 2.79 10.29
CA ARG A 33 -5.19 3.14 11.47
C ARG A 33 -4.47 2.79 12.78
N GLY A 34 -3.14 2.73 12.78
CA GLY A 34 -2.34 2.32 13.92
C GLY A 34 -2.09 0.82 13.93
N ASP A 35 -3.03 0.01 14.43
CA ASP A 35 -2.93 -1.46 14.48
C ASP A 35 -3.51 -2.19 13.27
N SER A 36 -4.21 -1.46 12.39
CA SER A 36 -4.90 -2.00 11.24
C SER A 36 -4.61 -1.19 9.98
N ALA A 37 -4.69 -1.84 8.82
CA ALA A 37 -4.47 -1.24 7.51
C ALA A 37 -5.67 -1.48 6.61
N ILE A 38 -6.10 -0.41 5.93
CA ILE A 38 -7.09 -0.45 4.87
C ILE A 38 -6.35 -0.22 3.57
N SER A 39 -6.22 -1.29 2.81
CA SER A 39 -5.72 -1.21 1.46
C SER A 39 -6.92 -1.05 0.54
N TYR A 40 -6.95 0.02 -0.25
CA TYR A 40 -7.84 0.17 -1.39
C TYR A 40 -6.97 0.37 -2.63
N LEU A 41 -6.17 -0.66 -2.95
CA LEU A 41 -5.20 -0.63 -4.04
C LEU A 41 -5.64 -1.57 -5.19
N PRO A 42 -5.42 -1.17 -6.45
CA PRO A 42 -5.75 -2.00 -7.61
C PRO A 42 -4.64 -3.00 -7.88
N TYR A 43 -4.99 -4.27 -8.10
CA TYR A 43 -4.02 -5.29 -8.50
C TYR A 43 -4.08 -5.52 -10.02
N PHE A 44 -2.96 -5.26 -10.72
CA PHE A 44 -2.84 -5.39 -12.19
C PHE A 44 -2.01 -6.60 -12.65
N GLY A 45 -1.61 -7.48 -11.72
CA GLY A 45 -0.81 -8.66 -12.03
C GLY A 45 -1.67 -9.87 -12.46
N ARG A 46 -1.02 -10.89 -13.01
CA ARG A 46 -1.67 -12.21 -13.20
C ARG A 46 -1.96 -12.79 -11.81
N ALA A 47 -3.24 -13.05 -11.53
CA ALA A 47 -3.64 -13.87 -10.40
C ALA A 47 -3.82 -15.31 -10.89
N TYR A 48 -3.12 -16.28 -10.29
CA TYR A 48 -3.23 -17.69 -10.71
C TYR A 48 -4.56 -18.36 -10.33
N SER A 49 -5.45 -17.65 -9.63
CA SER A 49 -6.87 -18.00 -9.46
C SER A 49 -7.64 -16.77 -9.00
N LEU A 50 -8.41 -16.17 -9.90
CA LEU A 50 -9.57 -15.38 -9.50
C LEU A 50 -10.79 -16.20 -9.93
N PRO A 51 -11.72 -16.56 -9.03
CA PRO A 51 -13.02 -17.06 -9.47
C PRO A 51 -13.69 -16.00 -10.36
N TYR A 52 -14.46 -16.46 -11.36
CA TYR A 52 -15.28 -15.62 -12.21
C TYR A 52 -16.14 -14.70 -11.32
N GLY A 53 -15.79 -13.41 -11.27
CA GLY A 53 -16.36 -12.47 -10.32
C GLY A 53 -15.37 -11.44 -9.77
N GLY A 54 -14.05 -11.68 -9.91
CA GLY A 54 -13.04 -10.69 -9.52
C GLY A 54 -12.99 -10.51 -8.00
N GLY A 55 -12.31 -11.41 -7.30
CA GLY A 55 -12.08 -11.29 -5.86
C GLY A 55 -11.54 -9.92 -5.44
N ASP A 56 -11.78 -9.55 -4.19
CA ASP A 56 -11.43 -8.24 -3.59
C ASP A 56 -9.95 -7.84 -3.81
N GLY A 57 -9.09 -8.80 -4.11
CA GLY A 57 -7.83 -8.54 -4.78
C GLY A 57 -6.80 -8.00 -3.79
N MET A 58 -6.55 -6.69 -3.83
CA MET A 58 -5.71 -5.95 -2.88
C MET A 58 -6.54 -5.00 -2.01
N ARG A 59 -7.86 -5.18 -2.00
CA ARG A 59 -8.77 -4.45 -1.13
C ARG A 59 -9.04 -5.26 0.12
N PHE A 60 -8.71 -4.71 1.28
CA PHE A 60 -8.95 -5.34 2.57
C PHE A 60 -8.86 -4.32 3.70
N GLU A 61 -9.49 -4.64 4.81
CA GLU A 61 -9.31 -3.97 6.10
C GLU A 61 -8.91 -5.05 7.11
N GLU A 62 -7.63 -5.12 7.45
CA GLU A 62 -7.10 -6.18 8.33
C GLU A 62 -6.08 -5.61 9.30
N SER A 63 -5.92 -6.30 10.44
CA SER A 63 -4.88 -5.97 11.40
C SER A 63 -3.48 -6.24 10.84
N ILE A 64 -2.53 -5.38 11.17
CA ILE A 64 -1.15 -5.51 10.73
C ILE A 64 -0.30 -6.20 11.79
N THR A 65 0.75 -6.86 11.32
CA THR A 65 1.78 -7.48 12.16
C THR A 65 3.17 -7.07 11.67
N ASP A 66 4.19 -7.27 12.49
CA ASP A 66 5.59 -6.97 12.14
C ASP A 66 5.79 -5.49 11.70
N TYR A 67 5.10 -4.57 12.37
CA TYR A 67 5.22 -3.14 12.08
C TYR A 67 6.61 -2.64 12.47
N GLN A 68 7.30 -2.03 11.51
CA GLN A 68 8.59 -1.38 11.71
C GLN A 68 8.57 -0.01 11.05
N SER A 69 8.91 1.02 11.81
CA SER A 69 9.07 2.39 11.30
C SER A 69 10.49 2.88 11.54
N THR A 70 11.17 3.26 10.48
CA THR A 70 12.52 3.85 10.52
C THR A 70 12.50 5.19 9.81
N PHE A 71 13.25 6.16 10.33
CA PHE A 71 13.44 7.46 9.69
C PHE A 71 14.92 7.59 9.31
N ASP A 72 15.16 7.87 8.03
CA ASP A 72 16.51 8.13 7.54
C ASP A 72 16.92 9.58 7.85
N LYS A 73 18.23 9.83 7.95
CA LYS A 73 18.79 11.18 8.15
C LYS A 73 18.38 12.17 7.05
N LYS A 74 18.01 11.67 5.86
CA LYS A 74 17.48 12.47 4.74
C LYS A 74 16.02 12.89 4.88
N GLY A 75 15.34 12.50 5.96
CA GLY A 75 13.93 12.80 6.21
C GLY A 75 12.94 11.85 5.53
N THR A 76 13.44 10.76 4.92
CA THR A 76 12.60 9.69 4.39
C THR A 76 12.11 8.79 5.52
N ALA A 77 10.80 8.68 5.69
CA ALA A 77 10.18 7.71 6.58
C ALA A 77 10.00 6.38 5.82
N ARG A 78 10.45 5.28 6.39
CA ARG A 78 10.24 3.93 5.85
C ARG A 78 9.47 3.09 6.84
N ILE A 79 8.33 2.58 6.39
CA ILE A 79 7.36 1.84 7.20
C ILE A 79 7.17 0.48 6.56
N LYS A 80 7.39 -0.58 7.31
CA LYS A 80 7.17 -1.96 6.89
C LYS A 80 6.14 -2.60 7.77
N PHE A 81 5.27 -3.41 7.18
CA PHE A 81 4.28 -4.18 7.92
C PHE A 81 3.76 -5.35 7.08
N VAL A 82 3.10 -6.29 7.74
CA VAL A 82 2.50 -7.46 7.12
C VAL A 82 1.01 -7.48 7.42
N ALA A 83 0.20 -7.53 6.36
CA ALA A 83 -1.24 -7.77 6.45
C ALA A 83 -1.55 -9.18 5.94
N ARG A 84 -2.29 -9.95 6.74
CA ARG A 84 -2.74 -11.30 6.38
C ARG A 84 -4.23 -11.24 6.12
N THR A 85 -4.62 -11.58 4.91
CA THR A 85 -6.03 -11.75 4.53
C THR A 85 -6.36 -13.24 4.45
N LYS A 86 -7.64 -13.58 4.27
CA LYS A 86 -8.06 -14.97 4.01
C LYS A 86 -7.47 -15.55 2.71
N GLU A 87 -7.13 -14.70 1.75
CA GLU A 87 -6.65 -15.11 0.43
C GLU A 87 -5.12 -15.12 0.30
N ASP A 88 -4.43 -14.14 0.89
CA ASP A 88 -2.97 -13.99 0.75
C ASP A 88 -2.34 -13.23 1.93
N THR A 89 -1.01 -13.30 2.02
CA THR A 89 -0.20 -12.52 2.95
C THR A 89 0.60 -11.47 2.19
N PHE A 90 0.34 -10.21 2.50
CA PHE A 90 0.92 -9.04 1.85
C PHE A 90 1.97 -8.41 2.76
N ARG A 91 3.19 -8.27 2.25
CA ARG A 91 4.25 -7.49 2.90
C ARG A 91 4.31 -6.12 2.25
N PHE A 92 4.14 -5.08 3.06
CA PHE A 92 4.20 -3.69 2.62
C PHE A 92 5.54 -3.08 3.01
N ASP A 93 6.17 -2.39 2.06
CA ASP A 93 7.29 -1.48 2.27
C ASP A 93 6.87 -0.11 1.74
N VAL A 94 6.60 0.82 2.66
CA VAL A 94 6.15 2.18 2.37
C VAL A 94 7.31 3.13 2.62
N GLN A 95 7.64 3.95 1.65
CA GLN A 95 8.66 4.99 1.74
C GLN A 95 7.99 6.33 1.49
N VAL A 96 7.98 7.21 2.50
CA VAL A 96 7.46 8.57 2.43
C VAL A 96 8.64 9.53 2.43
N PHE A 97 8.76 10.32 1.39
CA PHE A 97 9.84 11.28 1.20
C PHE A 97 9.47 12.64 1.82
N SER A 98 10.48 13.44 2.15
CA SER A 98 10.32 14.77 2.75
C SER A 98 9.51 15.75 1.89
N ASN A 99 9.39 15.49 0.58
CA ASN A 99 8.61 16.28 -0.36
C ASN A 99 7.12 15.89 -0.40
N GLY A 100 6.68 14.91 0.41
CA GLY A 100 5.30 14.42 0.44
C GLY A 100 5.03 13.24 -0.49
N SER A 101 5.91 12.96 -1.45
CA SER A 101 5.78 11.78 -2.32
C SER A 101 5.93 10.49 -1.52
N ALA A 102 5.23 9.45 -1.94
CA ALA A 102 5.26 8.14 -1.31
C ALA A 102 5.38 7.03 -2.35
N ILE A 103 6.14 5.99 -2.00
CA ILE A 103 6.26 4.76 -2.77
C ILE A 103 5.79 3.61 -1.87
N ILE A 104 4.87 2.79 -2.37
CA ILE A 104 4.36 1.62 -1.67
C ILE A 104 4.75 0.39 -2.49
N SER A 105 5.61 -0.46 -1.95
CA SER A 105 5.95 -1.74 -2.57
C SER A 105 5.22 -2.86 -1.85
N VAL A 106 4.38 -3.60 -2.56
CA VAL A 106 3.59 -4.69 -2.02
C VAL A 106 4.10 -6.01 -2.56
N THR A 107 4.55 -6.87 -1.66
CA THR A 107 5.02 -8.22 -1.97
C THR A 107 4.04 -9.24 -1.41
N PRO A 108 3.05 -9.68 -2.22
CA PRO A 108 2.20 -10.81 -1.90
C PRO A 108 2.99 -12.12 -1.92
N THR A 109 2.44 -13.17 -1.30
CA THR A 109 3.10 -14.47 -1.19
C THR A 109 2.77 -15.37 -2.39
N ASN A 110 1.53 -15.37 -2.89
CA ASN A 110 1.14 -16.22 -4.03
C ASN A 110 0.96 -15.44 -5.35
N ARG A 111 1.29 -14.15 -5.36
CA ARG A 111 1.06 -13.24 -6.49
C ARG A 111 2.34 -12.49 -6.87
N GLN A 112 2.35 -11.81 -8.01
CA GLN A 112 3.48 -10.97 -8.40
C GLN A 112 3.53 -9.71 -7.55
N ASN A 113 4.73 -9.21 -7.27
CA ASN A 113 4.87 -7.94 -6.58
C ASN A 113 4.40 -6.77 -7.47
N ILE A 114 4.05 -5.68 -6.81
CA ILE A 114 3.59 -4.47 -7.45
C ILE A 114 4.02 -3.29 -6.62
N THR A 115 4.45 -2.24 -7.31
CA THR A 115 4.84 -0.98 -6.69
C THR A 115 3.82 0.08 -7.06
N TYR A 116 3.48 0.93 -6.12
CA TYR A 116 2.61 2.07 -6.30
C TYR A 116 3.37 3.35 -6.00
N GLN A 117 2.99 4.41 -6.70
CA GLN A 117 3.46 5.77 -6.43
C GLN A 117 2.26 6.64 -6.13
N GLY A 118 2.46 7.54 -5.18
CA GLY A 118 1.41 8.38 -4.65
C GLY A 118 1.99 9.48 -3.80
N GLU A 119 1.12 10.11 -3.02
CA GLU A 119 1.46 11.22 -2.14
C GLU A 119 0.77 11.04 -0.78
N LEU A 120 1.43 11.51 0.27
CA LEU A 120 0.86 11.52 1.61
C LEU A 120 -0.30 12.51 1.62
N ALA A 121 -1.51 12.03 1.89
CA ALA A 121 -2.66 12.90 2.01
C ALA A 121 -2.46 13.87 3.19
N PRO A 122 -2.84 15.15 3.03
CA PRO A 122 -2.89 16.06 4.18
C PRO A 122 -3.83 15.46 5.23
N LYS A 123 -3.49 15.61 6.51
CA LYS A 123 -4.36 15.21 7.62
C LYS A 123 -5.71 15.87 7.35
N LYS A 124 -6.79 15.09 7.20
CA LYS A 124 -8.14 15.65 7.30
C LYS A 124 -8.23 16.17 8.73
N GLU A 125 -8.12 17.47 8.87
CA GLU A 125 -8.38 18.19 10.10
C GLU A 125 -9.90 18.22 10.21
N ASP A 126 -10.45 17.35 11.06
CA ASP A 126 -11.84 17.44 11.53
C ASP A 126 -11.98 18.58 12.54
#